data_AF-A0A661RW20-F1
#
_entry.id   AF-A0A661RW20-F1
#
_cell.length_a   1.000
_cell.length_b   1.000
_cell.length_c   1.000
_cell.angle_alpha   90.00
_cell.angle_beta   90.00
_cell.angle_gamma   90.00
#
_symmetry.space_group_name_H-M   'P 1'
#
loop_
_entity.id
_entity.type
_entity.pdbx_description
1 polymer ?
#
loop_
_entity_poly.entity_id
_entity_poly.type
_entity_poly.pdbx_seq_one_letter_code
_entity_poly.pdbx_strand_id
1 'polypeptide(L)' 'MRHKGFVRTIKVENPSLTDNTADAQRLEKSLQQELNTKHIRIPLQVLKKLPSNLRSW' A
#
# COMPACT_ATOMS: atom_id res chain seq x y z
N MET A 1 -21.90 6.79 8.26
CA MET A 1 -21.25 6.76 9.59
C MET A 1 -19.82 7.26 9.45
N ARG A 2 -19.43 8.34 10.15
CA ARG A 2 -18.06 8.89 10.15
C ARG A 2 -17.25 8.21 11.25
N HIS A 3 -16.27 7.37 10.90
CA HIS A 3 -15.31 6.87 11.89
C HIS A 3 -14.32 7.99 12.25
N LYS A 4 -14.33 8.43 13.51
CA LYS A 4 -13.42 9.43 14.09
C LYS A 4 -12.06 8.79 14.43
N GLY A 5 -11.41 8.18 13.45
CA GLY A 5 -10.07 7.63 13.55
C GLY A 5 -9.29 7.87 12.26
N PHE A 6 -8.05 8.32 12.36
CA PHE A 6 -7.17 8.56 11.20
C PHE A 6 -6.56 7.27 10.63
N VAL A 7 -6.82 6.13 11.26
CA VAL A 7 -6.33 4.82 10.81
C VAL A 7 -7.31 4.24 9.80
N ARG A 8 -6.80 3.90 8.61
CA ARG A 8 -7.53 3.19 7.56
C ARG A 8 -6.81 1.90 7.25
N THR A 9 -7.58 0.82 7.11
CA THR A 9 -7.06 -0.45 6.61
C THR A 9 -7.25 -0.48 5.10
N ILE A 10 -6.17 -0.70 4.37
CA ILE A 10 -6.19 -0.86 2.92
C ILE A 10 -5.79 -2.29 2.55
N LYS A 11 -6.42 -2.81 1.50
CA LYS A 11 -6.01 -4.08 0.90
C LYS A 11 -4.95 -3.79 -0.17
N VAL A 12 -3.81 -4.46 -0.06
CA VAL A 12 -2.77 -4.47 -1.10
C VAL A 12 -2.86 -5.81 -1.81
N GLU A 13 -2.90 -5.80 -3.13
CA GLU A 13 -2.98 -7.04 -3.92
C GLU A 13 -1.74 -7.92 -3.68
N ASN A 14 -2.00 -9.23 -3.58
CA ASN A 14 -0.96 -10.22 -3.41
C ASN A 14 -0.11 -10.30 -4.69
N PRO A 15 1.21 -10.54 -4.56
CA PRO A 15 2.03 -10.79 -5.73
C PRO A 15 1.57 -12.07 -6.44
N SER A 16 1.67 -12.09 -7.76
CA SER A 16 1.36 -13.28 -8.56
C SER A 16 2.40 -13.45 -9.67
N LEU A 17 2.46 -14.64 -10.28
CA LEU A 17 3.38 -14.88 -11.41
C LEU A 17 3.04 -14.02 -12.63
N THR A 18 1.78 -13.61 -12.76
CA THR A 18 1.28 -12.78 -13.87
C THR A 18 1.34 -11.28 -13.56
N ASP A 19 1.56 -10.90 -12.30
CA ASP A 19 1.74 -9.51 -11.87
C ASP A 19 3.03 -9.37 -11.03
N ASN A 20 4.09 -8.93 -11.70
CA ASN A 20 5.40 -8.67 -11.12
C ASN A 20 5.57 -7.22 -10.61
N THR A 21 4.49 -6.47 -10.42
CA THR A 21 4.53 -5.10 -9.90
C THR A 21 5.28 -5.06 -8.56
N ALA A 22 6.22 -4.12 -8.41
CA ALA A 22 7.01 -4.00 -7.18
C ALA A 22 6.13 -3.69 -5.95
N ASP A 23 6.54 -4.16 -4.77
CA ASP A 23 5.78 -3.99 -3.51
C ASP A 23 5.41 -2.52 -3.24
N ALA A 24 6.35 -1.60 -3.50
CA ALA A 24 6.14 -0.16 -3.35
C ALA A 24 5.06 0.38 -4.31
N GLN A 25 5.07 -0.08 -5.57
CA GLN A 25 4.09 0.31 -6.58
C GLN A 25 2.70 -0.27 -6.28
N ARG A 26 2.61 -1.51 -5.77
CA ARG A 26 1.33 -2.09 -5.34
C ARG A 26 0.72 -1.27 -4.21
N LEU A 27 1.52 -0.91 -3.20
CA LEU A 27 1.07 -0.05 -2.10
C LEU A 27 0.63 1.34 -2.60
N GLU A 28 1.43 1.96 -3.48
CA GLU A 28 1.10 3.26 -4.06
C GLU A 28 -0.25 3.25 -4.79
N LYS A 29 -0.48 2.27 -5.66
CA LYS A 29 -1.75 2.10 -6.38
C LYS A 29 -2.93 1.96 -5.42
N SER A 30 -2.82 1.09 -4.41
CA SER A 30 -3.87 0.90 -3.40
C SER A 30 -4.17 2.21 -2.64
N LEU A 31 -3.14 2.99 -2.28
CA LEU A 31 -3.31 4.27 -1.58
C LEU A 31 -3.94 5.34 -2.48
N GLN A 32 -3.52 5.42 -3.74
CA GLN A 32 -4.10 6.36 -4.72
C GLN A 32 -5.59 6.10 -4.91
N GLN A 33 -5.99 4.83 -5.01
CA GLN A 33 -7.39 4.41 -5.13
C GLN A 33 -8.20 4.75 -3.87
N GLU A 34 -7.69 4.37 -2.69
CA GLU A 34 -8.38 4.61 -1.40
C GLU A 34 -8.56 6.10 -1.10
N LEU A 35 -7.55 6.92 -1.40
CA LEU A 35 -7.53 8.34 -1.06
C LEU A 35 -8.02 9.24 -2.21
N ASN A 36 -8.35 8.66 -3.37
CA ASN A 36 -8.74 9.38 -4.59
C ASN A 36 -7.78 10.52 -4.94
N THR A 37 -6.48 10.21 -4.98
CA THR A 37 -5.42 11.18 -5.27
C THR A 37 -4.46 10.63 -6.32
N LYS A 38 -3.85 11.54 -7.10
CA LYS A 38 -2.87 11.20 -8.15
C LYS A 38 -1.46 11.00 -7.62
N HIS A 39 -1.15 11.55 -6.44
CA HIS A 39 0.20 11.54 -5.89
C HIS A 39 0.19 11.10 -4.43
N ILE A 40 1.06 10.15 -4.12
CA ILE A 40 1.31 9.66 -2.77
C ILE A 40 2.82 9.76 -2.52
N ARG A 41 3.20 10.34 -1.39
CA ARG A 41 4.59 10.34 -0.94
C ARG A 41 4.74 9.35 0.20
N ILE A 42 5.45 8.26 -0.05
CA ILE A 42 5.73 7.24 0.96
C ILE A 42 7.13 7.48 1.55
N PRO A 43 7.28 7.67 2.87
CA PRO A 43 8.60 7.82 3.48
C PRO A 43 9.51 6.62 3.22
N LEU A 44 10.78 6.87 2.91
CA LEU A 44 11.76 5.81 2.60
C LEU A 44 11.88 4.77 3.72
N GLN A 45 11.76 5.19 4.98
CA GLN A 45 11.81 4.29 6.14
C GLN A 45 10.69 3.24 6.11
N VAL A 46 9.51 3.59 5.59
CA VAL A 46 8.39 2.67 5.40
C VAL A 46 8.72 1.70 4.27
N LEU A 47 9.20 2.21 3.13
CA LEU A 47 9.56 1.40 1.97
C LEU A 47 10.64 0.35 2.29
N LYS A 48 11.62 0.70 3.14
CA LYS A 48 12.68 -0.23 3.57
C LYS A 48 12.15 -1.47 4.30
N LYS A 49 11.04 -1.33 5.03
CA LYS A 49 10.41 -2.42 5.79
C LYS A 49 9.21 -3.04 5.06
N LEU A 50 8.85 -2.50 3.89
CA LEU A 50 7.63 -2.87 3.20
C LEU A 50 7.63 -4.32 2.71
N PRO A 51 8.70 -4.85 2.09
CA PRO A 51 8.71 -6.23 1.62
C PRO A 51 8.52 -7.25 2.75
N SER A 52 9.20 -7.05 3.89
CA SER A 52 9.06 -7.93 5.04
C SER A 52 7.66 -7.88 5.64
N ASN A 53 7.05 -6.69 5.72
CA ASN A 53 5.73 -6.53 6.32
C ASN A 53 4.59 -7.04 5.42
N LEU A 54 4.71 -6.89 4.09
CA LEU A 54 3.69 -7.39 3.16
C LEU A 54 3.78 -8.91 2.94
N ARG A 55 4.93 -9.52 3.23
CA ARG A 55 5.20 -10.94 2.96
C ARG A 55 5.34 -11.78 4.23
N SER A 56 5.01 -11.24 5.40
CA SER A 56 5.07 -11.95 6.70
C SER A 56 3.82 -12.79 6.98
N TRP A 57 3.24 -13.43 5.97
CA TRP A 57 2.09 -14.33 6.10
C TRP A 57 2.51 -15.73 6.58
#